data_AF-A0A327PSB1-F1
#
_entry.id   AF-A0A327PSB1-F1
#
_cell.length_a   1.000
_cell.length_b   1.000
_cell.length_c   1.000
_cell.angle_alpha   90.00
_cell.angle_beta   90.00
_cell.angle_gamma   90.00
#
_symmetry.space_group_name_H-M   'P 1'
#
loop_
_entity.id
_entity.type
_entity.pdbx_description
1 polymer ?
#
loop_
_entity_poly.entity_id
_entity_poly.type
_entity_poly.pdbx_seq_one_letter_code
_entity_poly.pdbx_strand_id
1 'polypeptide(L)'
;MGEEEDDFFGKTSGTGYSRMYINSSATRPDIDAILDSIFFSLNILTIDGADLDEPKYFSIHKLTEPILDTLYYNFDELSYEASPFSSGEIVFGEATDSLASFQVEEPFAEEIFSKMKTGVEFNDLFSFRDYFPGIALKAREGDNASIGVGVGSSTGLKIYYHYEGDTTSTLYNITTASSRSFNGVKSDRSGTPTSIVTETKTAYDVGPLVGIKSNLGMVIKLDTSPFDAFLDTLSGVTFNQVLLELGEIEPRAETELVPANISIYFTDSSNEILTTSTGTPLTVQADGYPQVIVGENGDETPNTSYPAALLYDSEARDYSELITSHVNALFRGNLTRKDWLLYNSDSKKSLSQLIVNNNKIKVKVIYSRSR
;
A
#
# COMPACT_ATOMS: atom_id res chain seq x y z
N MET A 1 -2.22 5.96 4.97
CA MET A 1 -3.27 7.01 4.94
C MET A 1 -2.60 8.31 4.53
N GLY A 2 -3.31 9.27 3.96
CA GLY A 2 -2.69 10.49 3.44
C GLY A 2 -3.48 11.14 2.31
N GLU A 3 -2.95 12.23 1.80
CA GLU A 3 -3.49 12.94 0.63
C GLU A 3 -2.37 13.09 -0.39
N GLU A 4 -2.60 12.70 -1.63
CA GLU A 4 -1.65 12.85 -2.74
C GLU A 4 -2.38 13.42 -3.95
N GLU A 5 -1.71 14.31 -4.66
CA GLU A 5 -2.21 14.92 -5.89
C GLU A 5 -1.13 14.85 -6.96
N ASP A 6 -1.51 14.39 -8.14
CA ASP A 6 -0.64 14.29 -9.30
C ASP A 6 -1.44 14.52 -10.59
N ASP A 7 -0.80 15.11 -11.60
CA ASP A 7 -1.45 15.47 -12.87
C ASP A 7 -1.95 14.25 -13.66
N PHE A 8 -1.37 13.07 -13.44
CA PHE A 8 -1.70 11.84 -14.16
C PHE A 8 -2.79 11.01 -13.47
N PHE A 9 -2.70 10.82 -12.14
CA PHE A 9 -3.63 10.04 -11.31
C PHE A 9 -4.68 10.88 -10.57
N GLY A 10 -4.58 12.19 -10.61
CA GLY A 10 -5.47 13.11 -9.91
C GLY A 10 -5.25 13.07 -8.40
N LYS A 11 -6.32 13.37 -7.67
CA LYS A 11 -6.29 13.40 -6.21
C LYS A 11 -6.63 12.04 -5.63
N THR A 12 -5.80 11.55 -4.71
CA THR A 12 -6.01 10.31 -3.97
C THR A 12 -5.98 10.56 -2.47
N SER A 13 -7.08 10.23 -1.79
CA SER A 13 -7.28 10.42 -0.35
C SER A 13 -7.38 9.07 0.35
N GLY A 14 -6.46 8.77 1.26
CA GLY A 14 -6.46 7.55 2.07
C GLY A 14 -6.83 7.83 3.53
N THR A 15 -7.87 7.17 4.05
CA THR A 15 -8.25 7.17 5.47
C THR A 15 -7.87 5.85 6.13
N GLY A 16 -7.19 5.90 7.27
CA GLY A 16 -6.84 4.71 8.05
C GLY A 16 -7.89 4.41 9.10
N TYR A 17 -8.36 3.17 9.18
CA TYR A 17 -9.36 2.72 10.15
C TYR A 17 -8.79 1.65 11.08
N SER A 18 -9.07 1.75 12.38
CA SER A 18 -8.70 0.69 13.34
C SER A 18 -9.67 0.61 14.50
N ARG A 19 -9.94 -0.61 14.99
CA ARG A 19 -10.61 -0.80 16.28
C ARG A 19 -9.67 -0.34 17.41
N MET A 20 -10.27 0.07 18.52
CA MET A 20 -9.54 0.28 19.76
C MET A 20 -9.58 -0.99 20.63
N TYR A 21 -8.58 -1.11 21.49
CA TYR A 21 -8.36 -2.23 22.39
C TYR A 21 -8.02 -1.70 23.79
N ILE A 22 -8.70 -2.28 24.78
CA ILE A 22 -8.35 -2.16 26.19
C ILE A 22 -7.92 -3.51 26.73
N ASN A 23 -6.98 -3.51 27.67
CA ASN A 23 -6.79 -4.65 28.55
C ASN A 23 -7.80 -4.54 29.69
N SER A 24 -8.88 -5.31 29.65
CA SER A 24 -9.93 -5.28 30.68
C SER A 24 -9.45 -5.78 32.05
N SER A 25 -8.30 -6.45 32.11
CA SER A 25 -7.65 -6.87 33.36
C SER A 25 -6.69 -5.83 33.94
N ALA A 26 -6.40 -4.74 33.20
CA ALA A 26 -5.55 -3.67 33.71
C ALA A 26 -6.28 -2.88 34.80
N THR A 27 -5.54 -2.50 35.84
CA THR A 27 -6.06 -1.63 36.90
C THR A 27 -6.49 -0.29 36.32
N ARG A 28 -7.73 0.11 36.60
CA ARG A 28 -8.30 1.40 36.20
C ARG A 28 -7.99 2.46 37.26
N PRO A 29 -8.05 3.75 36.89
CA PRO A 29 -7.99 4.82 37.88
C PRO A 29 -9.18 4.73 38.86
N ASP A 30 -8.93 4.93 40.14
CA ASP A 30 -9.98 5.01 41.17
C ASP A 30 -10.71 6.37 41.10
N ILE A 31 -11.80 6.53 41.86
CA ILE A 31 -12.70 7.68 41.77
C ILE A 31 -12.00 9.03 42.04
N ASP A 32 -10.99 9.01 42.91
CA ASP A 32 -10.16 10.13 43.36
C ASP A 32 -8.95 10.41 42.44
N ALA A 33 -8.75 9.60 41.39
CA ALA A 33 -7.73 9.88 40.39
C ALA A 33 -7.98 11.20 39.67
N ILE A 34 -6.89 11.94 39.48
CA ILE A 34 -6.82 13.26 38.84
C ILE A 34 -6.17 13.09 37.47
N LEU A 35 -6.86 13.54 36.42
CA LEU A 35 -6.33 13.49 35.05
C LEU A 35 -5.22 14.53 34.87
N ASP A 36 -4.08 14.10 34.33
CA ASP A 36 -2.97 15.00 33.98
C ASP A 36 -3.05 15.41 32.51
N SER A 37 -3.10 14.42 31.62
CA SER A 37 -3.12 14.63 30.18
C SER A 37 -3.49 13.34 29.44
N ILE A 38 -4.01 13.50 28.24
CA ILE A 38 -4.21 12.39 27.30
C ILE A 38 -3.61 12.76 25.95
N PHE A 39 -2.81 11.86 25.40
CA PHE A 39 -2.25 11.98 24.06
C PHE A 39 -2.69 10.82 23.18
N PHE A 40 -3.01 11.08 21.92
CA PHE A 40 -3.09 10.05 20.89
C PHE A 40 -1.73 9.90 20.21
N SER A 41 -1.15 8.72 20.28
CA SER A 41 0.16 8.41 19.71
C SER A 41 0.01 7.63 18.40
N LEU A 42 0.81 7.97 17.39
CA LEU A 42 0.91 7.26 16.11
C LEU A 42 2.31 6.69 15.93
N ASN A 43 2.39 5.38 15.67
CA ASN A 43 3.61 4.73 15.22
C ASN A 43 3.73 4.84 13.69
N ILE A 44 4.51 5.80 13.21
CA ILE A 44 4.78 6.07 11.80
C ILE A 44 5.90 5.14 11.32
N LEU A 45 5.59 4.32 10.32
CA LEU A 45 6.49 3.31 9.73
C LEU A 45 7.13 3.79 8.43
N THR A 46 6.37 4.52 7.62
CA THR A 46 6.79 5.03 6.32
C THR A 46 6.19 6.41 6.10
N ILE A 47 6.90 7.24 5.36
CA ILE A 47 6.48 8.58 4.94
C ILE A 47 6.69 8.65 3.43
N ASP A 48 5.75 9.25 2.73
CA ASP A 48 5.71 9.38 1.27
C ASP A 48 5.09 10.76 0.96
N GLY A 49 5.62 11.49 -0.03
CA GLY A 49 5.09 12.79 -0.44
C GLY A 49 6.15 13.85 -0.66
N ALA A 50 5.69 15.08 -0.92
CA ALA A 50 6.53 16.25 -1.19
C ALA A 50 6.51 17.27 -0.04
N ASP A 51 7.48 18.19 -0.05
CA ASP A 51 7.59 19.31 0.90
C ASP A 51 7.50 18.85 2.37
N LEU A 52 8.24 17.77 2.70
CA LEU A 52 8.20 17.12 4.02
C LEU A 52 8.81 17.97 5.15
N ASP A 53 9.44 19.09 4.80
CA ASP A 53 9.89 20.15 5.70
C ASP A 53 8.77 21.13 6.10
N GLU A 54 7.61 21.08 5.44
CA GLU A 54 6.43 21.85 5.80
C GLU A 54 5.48 21.08 6.75
N PRO A 55 4.72 21.77 7.62
CA PRO A 55 3.80 21.12 8.56
C PRO A 55 2.69 20.32 7.87
N LYS A 56 2.61 19.03 8.19
CA LYS A 56 1.57 18.10 7.72
C LYS A 56 0.56 17.83 8.83
N TYR A 57 -0.71 18.12 8.59
CA TYR A 57 -1.79 18.00 9.57
C TYR A 57 -2.45 16.62 9.52
N PHE A 58 -2.64 16.04 10.71
CA PHE A 58 -3.35 14.79 10.92
C PHE A 58 -4.47 14.97 11.94
N SER A 59 -5.61 14.33 11.68
CA SER A 59 -6.76 14.34 12.58
C SER A 59 -7.28 12.94 12.86
N ILE A 60 -7.65 12.71 14.11
CA ILE A 60 -8.17 11.43 14.61
C ILE A 60 -9.61 11.63 15.03
N HIS A 61 -10.50 10.88 14.38
CA HIS A 61 -11.93 10.93 14.58
C HIS A 61 -12.42 9.63 15.22
N LYS A 62 -13.45 9.72 16.06
CA LYS A 62 -14.12 8.56 16.63
C LYS A 62 -15.10 7.98 15.60
N LEU A 63 -15.06 6.66 15.41
CA LEU A 63 -16.04 5.98 14.56
C LEU A 63 -17.43 6.01 15.20
N THR A 64 -18.45 6.23 14.38
CA THR A 64 -19.87 6.18 14.81
C THR A 64 -20.50 4.81 14.57
N GLU A 65 -19.76 3.90 13.93
CA GLU A 65 -20.17 2.52 13.66
C GLU A 65 -19.00 1.55 13.88
N PRO A 66 -19.26 0.29 14.24
CA PRO A 66 -18.22 -0.69 14.49
C PRO A 66 -17.59 -1.19 13.18
N ILE A 67 -16.27 -1.38 13.21
CA ILE A 67 -15.61 -2.26 12.24
C ILE A 67 -16.14 -3.67 12.49
N LEU A 68 -16.64 -4.38 11.49
CA LEU A 68 -17.21 -5.73 11.57
C LEU A 68 -16.16 -6.83 11.30
N ASP A 69 -16.48 -8.07 11.65
CA ASP A 69 -15.65 -9.23 11.32
C ASP A 69 -15.92 -9.71 9.88
N THR A 70 -15.66 -8.84 8.90
CA THR A 70 -15.85 -9.08 7.47
C THR A 70 -14.59 -8.70 6.66
N LEU A 71 -14.60 -8.99 5.36
CA LEU A 71 -13.62 -8.47 4.42
C LEU A 71 -13.92 -7.00 4.13
N TYR A 72 -12.89 -6.17 4.27
CA TYR A 72 -12.90 -4.78 3.84
C TYR A 72 -11.97 -4.63 2.63
N TYR A 73 -12.44 -3.91 1.64
CA TYR A 73 -11.72 -3.52 0.43
C TYR A 73 -11.28 -2.05 0.53
N ASN A 74 -10.34 -1.66 -0.33
CA ASN A 74 -9.78 -0.31 -0.29
C ASN A 74 -10.79 0.80 -0.59
N PHE A 75 -11.93 0.50 -1.21
CA PHE A 75 -12.99 1.49 -1.48
C PHE A 75 -14.06 1.51 -0.38
N ASP A 76 -13.97 0.65 0.63
CA ASP A 76 -14.89 0.68 1.76
C ASP A 76 -14.57 1.88 2.65
N GLU A 77 -15.61 2.42 3.26
CA GLU A 77 -15.53 3.51 4.23
C GLU A 77 -16.43 3.24 5.42
N LEU A 78 -16.08 3.84 6.55
CA LEU A 78 -16.93 3.87 7.73
C LEU A 78 -17.16 5.32 8.14
N SER A 79 -18.32 5.54 8.74
CA SER A 79 -18.77 6.79 9.31
C SER A 79 -18.02 7.11 10.61
N TYR A 80 -17.69 8.38 10.78
CA TYR A 80 -17.00 8.93 11.95
C TYR A 80 -17.54 10.31 12.29
N GLU A 81 -17.27 10.74 13.52
CA GLU A 81 -17.64 12.06 14.00
C GLU A 81 -16.92 13.15 13.19
N ALA A 82 -17.65 14.20 12.79
CA ALA A 82 -17.09 15.27 11.97
C ALA A 82 -15.96 16.03 12.68
N SER A 83 -16.10 16.25 14.00
CA SER A 83 -15.06 16.86 14.83
C SER A 83 -14.03 15.80 15.24
N PRO A 84 -12.72 16.02 15.03
CA PRO A 84 -11.71 15.13 15.58
C PRO A 84 -11.62 15.30 17.11
N PHE A 85 -11.29 14.22 17.81
CA PHE A 85 -11.01 14.28 19.26
C PHE A 85 -9.52 14.49 19.54
N SER A 86 -8.66 14.40 18.52
CA SER A 86 -7.24 14.70 18.61
C SER A 86 -6.72 15.07 17.22
N SER A 87 -5.84 16.06 17.15
CA SER A 87 -5.20 16.45 15.90
C SER A 87 -3.90 17.20 16.15
N GLY A 88 -3.11 17.36 15.09
CA GLY A 88 -1.94 18.23 15.13
C GLY A 88 -1.11 18.14 13.86
N GLU A 89 -0.01 18.87 13.85
CA GLU A 89 0.90 18.95 12.72
C GLU A 89 2.23 18.27 13.03
N ILE A 90 2.81 17.62 12.02
CA ILE A 90 4.15 17.03 12.06
C ILE A 90 4.96 17.65 10.92
N VAL A 91 6.20 18.05 11.22
CA VAL A 91 7.21 18.33 10.20
C VAL A 91 8.12 17.13 10.12
N PHE A 92 8.23 16.50 8.94
CA PHE A 92 8.94 15.23 8.80
C PHE A 92 10.46 15.40 8.70
N GLY A 93 10.96 16.45 8.04
CA GLY A 93 12.37 16.88 8.08
C GLY A 93 13.44 15.76 7.93
N GLU A 94 14.66 15.98 8.45
CA GLU A 94 15.76 15.00 8.38
C GLU A 94 15.71 13.92 9.49
N ALA A 95 14.93 14.15 10.55
CA ALA A 95 14.88 13.28 11.72
C ALA A 95 13.50 13.32 12.35
N THR A 96 12.55 12.55 11.82
CA THR A 96 11.29 12.30 12.52
C THR A 96 11.43 11.09 13.43
N ASP A 97 11.04 11.25 14.69
CA ASP A 97 10.73 10.11 15.54
C ASP A 97 9.62 9.29 14.86
N SER A 98 9.77 7.97 14.88
CA SER A 98 8.72 7.03 14.50
C SER A 98 7.43 7.20 15.30
N LEU A 99 7.47 7.93 16.43
CA LEU A 99 6.31 8.12 17.29
C LEU A 99 5.85 9.58 17.36
N ALA A 100 4.74 9.89 16.69
CA ALA A 100 4.05 11.17 16.85
C ALA A 100 3.06 11.11 18.02
N SER A 101 2.84 12.22 18.70
CA SER A 101 1.87 12.34 19.79
C SER A 101 1.08 13.63 19.67
N PHE A 102 -0.24 13.52 19.71
CA PHE A 102 -1.17 14.64 19.59
C PHE A 102 -1.99 14.76 20.86
N GLN A 103 -2.18 15.99 21.33
CA GLN A 103 -3.03 16.25 22.48
C GLN A 103 -4.48 15.84 22.16
N VAL A 104 -5.16 15.23 23.12
CA VAL A 104 -6.59 14.95 23.02
C VAL A 104 -7.39 16.15 23.51
N GLU A 105 -8.47 16.48 22.79
CA GLU A 105 -9.37 17.56 23.10
C GLU A 105 -10.05 17.35 24.46
N GLU A 106 -10.11 18.42 25.26
CA GLU A 106 -10.58 18.40 26.65
C GLU A 106 -11.95 17.72 26.83
N PRO A 107 -13.00 17.99 26.02
CA PRO A 107 -14.30 17.35 26.19
C PRO A 107 -14.24 15.82 26.08
N PHE A 108 -13.46 15.32 25.12
CA PHE A 108 -13.30 13.87 24.94
C PHE A 108 -12.42 13.27 26.04
N ALA A 109 -11.38 14.00 26.46
CA ALA A 109 -10.49 13.58 27.53
C ALA A 109 -11.22 13.42 28.87
N GLU A 110 -12.07 14.37 29.23
CA GLU A 110 -12.91 14.31 30.43
C GLU A 110 -13.93 13.17 30.36
N GLU A 111 -14.59 13.00 29.20
CA GLU A 111 -15.59 11.96 29.00
C GLU A 111 -14.98 10.55 29.18
N ILE A 112 -13.88 10.28 28.46
CA ILE A 112 -13.26 8.96 28.50
C ILE A 112 -12.65 8.66 29.87
N PHE A 113 -12.02 9.65 30.52
CA PHE A 113 -11.45 9.47 31.85
C PHE A 113 -12.53 9.24 32.91
N SER A 114 -13.66 9.95 32.83
CA SER A 114 -14.82 9.70 33.70
C SER A 114 -15.35 8.27 33.56
N LYS A 115 -15.50 7.78 32.32
CA LYS A 115 -15.90 6.38 32.04
C LYS A 115 -14.85 5.36 32.46
N MET A 116 -13.56 5.69 32.42
CA MET A 116 -12.53 4.79 32.95
C MET A 116 -12.67 4.56 34.46
N LYS A 117 -13.03 5.61 35.21
CA LYS A 117 -13.17 5.53 36.68
C LYS A 117 -14.38 4.70 37.11
N THR A 118 -15.53 4.88 36.46
CA THR A 118 -16.80 4.31 36.94
C THR A 118 -17.69 3.67 35.87
N GLY A 119 -17.34 3.84 34.60
CA GLY A 119 -18.14 3.39 33.46
C GLY A 119 -18.13 1.88 33.27
N VAL A 120 -19.31 1.34 32.96
CA VAL A 120 -19.47 -0.07 32.61
C VAL A 120 -18.80 -0.40 31.27
N GLU A 121 -18.58 0.62 30.43
CA GLU A 121 -17.93 0.54 29.14
C GLU A 121 -16.53 -0.07 29.24
N PHE A 122 -15.82 0.13 30.35
CA PHE A 122 -14.47 -0.41 30.52
C PHE A 122 -14.44 -1.83 31.13
N ASN A 123 -15.60 -2.41 31.47
CA ASN A 123 -15.70 -3.74 32.11
C ASN A 123 -15.17 -4.87 31.23
N ASP A 124 -15.39 -4.77 29.93
CA ASP A 124 -14.96 -5.75 28.97
C ASP A 124 -14.75 -5.09 27.60
N LEU A 125 -14.09 -5.81 26.71
CA LEU A 125 -13.72 -5.31 25.38
C LEU A 125 -14.94 -5.07 24.48
N PHE A 126 -16.06 -5.78 24.67
CA PHE A 126 -17.26 -5.61 23.86
C PHE A 126 -17.97 -4.32 24.26
N SER A 127 -18.25 -4.15 25.55
CA SER A 127 -18.84 -2.92 26.09
C SER A 127 -17.99 -1.68 25.73
N PHE A 128 -16.66 -1.83 25.73
CA PHE A 128 -15.76 -0.75 25.33
C PHE A 128 -15.88 -0.42 23.84
N ARG A 129 -15.99 -1.43 22.98
CA ARG A 129 -16.13 -1.24 21.53
C ARG A 129 -17.52 -0.75 21.13
N ASP A 130 -18.55 -1.00 21.92
CA ASP A 130 -19.86 -0.37 21.69
C ASP A 130 -19.79 1.14 21.98
N TYR A 131 -19.00 1.53 22.99
CA TYR A 131 -18.78 2.93 23.35
C TYR A 131 -17.80 3.67 22.43
N PHE A 132 -16.66 3.03 22.13
CA PHE A 132 -15.58 3.55 21.30
C PHE A 132 -15.21 2.51 20.22
N PRO A 133 -15.97 2.47 19.12
CA PRO A 133 -15.87 1.40 18.12
C PRO A 133 -14.53 1.35 17.39
N GLY A 134 -13.87 2.49 17.27
CA GLY A 134 -12.58 2.63 16.66
C GLY A 134 -12.28 4.06 16.28
N ILE A 135 -11.26 4.22 15.46
CA ILE A 135 -10.80 5.51 14.96
C ILE A 135 -10.81 5.56 13.42
N ALA A 136 -10.97 6.76 12.89
CA ALA A 136 -10.59 7.14 11.53
C ALA A 136 -9.47 8.18 11.60
N LEU A 137 -8.35 7.88 10.96
CA LEU A 137 -7.18 8.76 10.86
C LEU A 137 -7.15 9.38 9.46
N LYS A 138 -7.09 10.72 9.40
CA LYS A 138 -7.12 11.51 8.18
C LYS A 138 -5.97 12.51 8.12
N ALA A 139 -5.58 12.86 6.90
CA ALA A 139 -4.65 13.94 6.61
C ALA A 139 -5.42 15.14 6.05
N ARG A 140 -4.80 16.33 6.07
CA ARG A 140 -5.39 17.51 5.46
C ARG A 140 -5.19 17.49 3.95
N GLU A 141 -6.27 17.81 3.24
CA GLU A 141 -6.24 18.01 1.79
C GLU A 141 -5.23 19.09 1.39
N GLY A 142 -4.43 18.79 0.36
CA GLY A 142 -3.39 19.69 -0.16
C GLY A 142 -2.03 19.55 0.53
N ASP A 143 -1.91 18.76 1.59
CA ASP A 143 -0.61 18.54 2.26
C ASP A 143 0.35 17.65 1.42
N ASN A 144 -0.16 16.95 0.39
CA ASN A 144 0.59 16.10 -0.53
C ASN A 144 1.59 15.15 0.17
N ALA A 145 1.12 14.51 1.23
CA ALA A 145 1.86 13.55 2.02
C ALA A 145 0.98 12.38 2.48
N SER A 146 1.57 11.21 2.52
CA SER A 146 0.99 10.00 3.07
C SER A 146 1.94 9.29 4.03
N ILE A 147 1.37 8.65 5.04
CA ILE A 147 2.10 7.89 6.06
C ILE A 147 1.55 6.48 6.19
N GLY A 148 2.47 5.54 6.40
CA GLY A 148 2.18 4.20 6.88
C GLY A 148 2.15 4.22 8.40
N VAL A 149 1.03 3.81 9.01
CA VAL A 149 0.88 3.75 10.47
C VAL A 149 0.82 2.30 10.93
N GLY A 150 1.68 1.95 11.88
CA GLY A 150 1.73 0.64 12.52
C GLY A 150 0.59 0.48 13.52
N VAL A 151 -0.19 -0.59 13.37
CA VAL A 151 -1.19 -1.02 14.35
C VAL A 151 -0.50 -1.80 15.46
N GLY A 152 -0.84 -1.52 16.72
CA GLY A 152 -0.18 -2.17 17.86
C GLY A 152 -0.28 -1.38 19.16
N SER A 153 0.63 -1.71 20.09
CA SER A 153 0.70 -1.06 21.40
C SER A 153 1.16 0.40 21.37
N SER A 154 1.89 0.78 20.32
CA SER A 154 2.43 2.14 20.17
C SER A 154 1.47 3.12 19.50
N THR A 155 0.36 2.63 18.94
CA THR A 155 -0.68 3.47 18.31
C THR A 155 -1.95 3.42 19.14
N GLY A 156 -2.37 4.56 19.66
CA GLY A 156 -3.55 4.69 20.52
C GLY A 156 -3.42 5.79 21.58
N LEU A 157 -4.31 5.79 22.56
CA LEU A 157 -4.33 6.76 23.66
C LEU A 157 -3.36 6.38 24.78
N LYS A 158 -2.58 7.36 25.21
CA LYS A 158 -1.77 7.35 26.42
C LYS A 158 -2.40 8.30 27.44
N ILE A 159 -2.89 7.75 28.54
CA ILE A 159 -3.69 8.45 29.54
C ILE A 159 -2.86 8.54 30.81
N TYR A 160 -2.46 9.75 31.18
CA TYR A 160 -1.65 10.04 32.36
C TYR A 160 -2.54 10.61 33.47
N TYR A 161 -2.44 10.04 34.67
CA TYR A 161 -3.19 10.46 35.83
C TYR A 161 -2.40 10.23 37.12
N HIS A 162 -2.77 10.89 38.20
CA HIS A 162 -2.14 10.73 39.50
C HIS A 162 -3.16 10.77 40.65
N TYR A 163 -2.70 10.48 41.86
CA TYR A 163 -3.43 10.63 43.11
C TYR A 163 -2.80 11.72 43.99
N GLU A 164 -3.57 12.26 44.93
CA GLU A 164 -3.05 13.28 45.85
C GLU A 164 -1.82 12.77 46.61
N GLY A 165 -0.71 13.51 46.52
CA GLY A 165 0.57 13.15 47.13
C GLY A 165 1.51 12.35 46.22
N ASP A 166 1.07 11.94 45.02
CA ASP A 166 1.95 11.35 44.02
C ASP A 166 2.95 12.38 43.48
N THR A 167 4.14 11.90 43.12
CA THR A 167 5.20 12.71 42.50
C THR A 167 5.38 12.43 41.01
N THR A 168 4.71 11.40 40.49
CA THR A 168 4.77 10.96 39.09
C THR A 168 3.43 10.43 38.63
N SER A 169 3.06 10.70 37.38
CA SER A 169 1.84 10.17 36.78
C SER A 169 1.93 8.66 36.52
N THR A 170 0.79 7.99 36.65
CA THR A 170 0.52 6.63 36.20
C THR A 170 0.00 6.65 34.76
N LEU A 171 0.42 5.68 33.94
CA LEU A 171 0.01 5.53 32.55
C LEU A 171 -1.01 4.40 32.38
N TYR A 172 -2.15 4.69 31.76
CA TYR A 172 -3.07 3.71 31.20
C TYR A 172 -3.09 3.81 29.68
N ASN A 173 -3.04 2.66 28.99
CA ASN A 173 -3.00 2.61 27.53
C ASN A 173 -4.29 2.03 26.95
N ILE A 174 -4.88 2.75 26.00
CA ILE A 174 -5.90 2.22 25.07
C ILE A 174 -5.23 2.17 23.71
N THR A 175 -5.08 0.99 23.13
CA THR A 175 -4.21 0.81 21.96
C THR A 175 -4.99 0.29 20.76
N THR A 176 -4.28 0.08 19.66
CA THR A 176 -4.78 -0.66 18.50
C THR A 176 -4.24 -2.10 18.47
N ALA A 177 -3.69 -2.59 19.60
CA ALA A 177 -3.13 -3.93 19.68
C ALA A 177 -4.21 -5.01 19.44
N SER A 178 -3.89 -6.01 18.61
CA SER A 178 -4.82 -7.09 18.24
C SER A 178 -6.15 -6.60 17.65
N SER A 179 -6.18 -5.38 17.12
CA SER A 179 -7.36 -4.79 16.49
C SER A 179 -7.40 -5.08 15.00
N ARG A 180 -8.62 -5.18 14.47
CA ARG A 180 -8.84 -5.12 13.02
C ARG A 180 -8.63 -3.70 12.54
N SER A 181 -8.05 -3.58 11.36
CA SER A 181 -7.79 -2.33 10.68
C SER A 181 -7.89 -2.51 9.17
N PHE A 182 -8.23 -1.45 8.45
CA PHE A 182 -8.19 -1.39 7.00
C PHE A 182 -7.95 0.07 6.56
N ASN A 183 -7.72 0.28 5.27
CA ASN A 183 -7.63 1.62 4.69
C ASN A 183 -8.78 1.82 3.72
N GLY A 184 -9.47 2.95 3.80
CA GLY A 184 -10.39 3.42 2.76
C GLY A 184 -9.66 4.43 1.87
N VAL A 185 -9.92 4.39 0.56
CA VAL A 185 -9.26 5.20 -0.45
C VAL A 185 -10.32 5.77 -1.38
N LYS A 186 -10.26 7.08 -1.56
CA LYS A 186 -11.03 7.83 -2.55
C LYS A 186 -10.09 8.38 -3.59
N SER A 187 -10.53 8.40 -4.84
CA SER A 187 -9.76 8.96 -5.94
C SER A 187 -10.66 9.81 -6.82
N ASP A 188 -10.27 11.06 -7.01
CA ASP A 188 -10.85 11.95 -8.01
C ASP A 188 -9.83 12.15 -9.13
N ARG A 189 -10.18 11.63 -10.30
CA ARG A 189 -9.33 11.63 -11.49
C ARG A 189 -9.80 12.66 -12.52
N SER A 190 -10.80 13.46 -12.18
CA SER A 190 -11.38 14.44 -13.08
C SER A 190 -10.31 15.38 -13.63
N GLY A 191 -10.30 15.58 -14.95
CA GLY A 191 -9.29 16.42 -15.61
C GLY A 191 -7.94 15.76 -15.89
N THR A 192 -7.74 14.51 -15.47
CA THR A 192 -6.49 13.76 -15.72
C THR A 192 -6.61 12.78 -16.90
N PRO A 193 -5.48 12.32 -17.48
CA PRO A 193 -5.49 11.26 -18.49
C PRO A 193 -6.16 9.97 -18.03
N THR A 194 -6.10 9.67 -16.73
CA THR A 194 -6.69 8.45 -16.17
C THR A 194 -8.18 8.56 -15.87
N SER A 195 -8.83 9.71 -16.09
CA SER A 195 -10.28 9.91 -15.88
C SER A 195 -11.17 8.91 -16.62
N ILE A 196 -10.70 8.36 -17.74
CA ILE A 196 -11.44 7.40 -18.57
C ILE A 196 -11.47 5.97 -18.00
N VAL A 197 -10.62 5.64 -17.02
CA VAL A 197 -10.50 4.28 -16.47
C VAL A 197 -11.66 4.03 -15.51
N THR A 198 -12.70 3.32 -15.90
CA THR A 198 -13.92 3.17 -15.07
C THR A 198 -14.22 1.74 -14.67
N GLU A 199 -13.69 0.77 -15.41
CA GLU A 199 -14.00 -0.65 -15.23
C GLU A 199 -12.76 -1.45 -14.81
N THR A 200 -12.97 -2.42 -13.92
CA THR A 200 -11.93 -3.39 -13.58
C THR A 200 -11.68 -4.33 -14.76
N LYS A 201 -10.44 -4.80 -14.92
CA LYS A 201 -10.07 -5.79 -15.96
C LYS A 201 -10.28 -5.27 -17.38
N THR A 202 -10.20 -3.96 -17.56
CA THR A 202 -10.25 -3.30 -18.86
C THR A 202 -8.94 -2.54 -19.08
N ALA A 203 -8.32 -2.73 -20.23
CA ALA A 203 -7.14 -1.98 -20.64
C ALA A 203 -7.58 -0.70 -21.34
N TYR A 204 -7.01 0.43 -20.94
CA TYR A 204 -7.31 1.74 -21.51
C TYR A 204 -6.05 2.34 -22.11
N ASP A 205 -6.19 3.01 -23.26
CA ASP A 205 -5.15 3.88 -23.80
C ASP A 205 -5.31 5.27 -23.16
N VAL A 206 -4.39 5.58 -22.24
CA VAL A 206 -4.34 6.85 -21.51
C VAL A 206 -3.29 7.81 -22.10
N GLY A 207 -2.81 7.53 -23.31
CA GLY A 207 -1.86 8.35 -24.04
C GLY A 207 -0.39 7.90 -23.90
N PRO A 208 0.57 8.82 -24.05
CA PRO A 208 1.99 8.49 -24.08
C PRO A 208 2.58 8.11 -22.72
N LEU A 209 1.94 8.54 -21.63
CA LEU A 209 2.33 8.18 -20.27
C LEU A 209 1.45 7.04 -19.78
N VAL A 210 2.06 6.07 -19.09
CA VAL A 210 1.38 4.96 -18.43
C VAL A 210 1.91 4.81 -17.02
N GLY A 211 1.14 4.20 -16.12
CA GLY A 211 1.56 4.13 -14.73
C GLY A 211 0.87 3.07 -13.89
N ILE A 212 1.43 2.87 -12.70
CA ILE A 212 0.90 2.02 -11.63
C ILE A 212 0.54 2.95 -10.46
N LYS A 213 -0.65 2.79 -9.90
CA LYS A 213 -1.06 3.47 -8.67
C LYS A 213 -1.49 2.45 -7.63
N SER A 214 -0.78 2.43 -6.51
CA SER A 214 -1.11 1.57 -5.38
C SER A 214 -2.48 1.93 -4.81
N ASN A 215 -3.13 0.94 -4.19
CA ASN A 215 -4.48 0.95 -3.65
C ASN A 215 -5.65 1.19 -4.63
N LEU A 216 -5.41 1.65 -5.86
CA LEU A 216 -6.44 1.83 -6.89
C LEU A 216 -6.58 0.63 -7.85
N GLY A 217 -5.70 -0.36 -7.75
CA GLY A 217 -5.69 -1.52 -8.66
C GLY A 217 -5.33 -1.17 -10.11
N MET A 218 -4.73 0.00 -10.32
CA MET A 218 -4.27 0.46 -11.63
C MET A 218 -2.87 -0.07 -11.90
N VAL A 219 -2.73 -0.79 -13.02
CA VAL A 219 -1.51 -1.48 -13.41
C VAL A 219 -1.24 -1.31 -14.89
N ILE A 220 0.01 -1.53 -15.30
CA ILE A 220 0.40 -1.50 -16.70
C ILE A 220 0.19 -2.90 -17.31
N LYS A 221 -0.54 -2.97 -18.42
CA LYS A 221 -0.58 -4.15 -19.29
C LYS A 221 0.45 -4.00 -20.41
N LEU A 222 1.25 -5.03 -20.63
CA LEU A 222 2.16 -5.11 -21.77
C LEU A 222 1.59 -6.08 -22.80
N ASP A 223 1.34 -5.56 -24.01
CA ASP A 223 1.12 -6.39 -25.20
C ASP A 223 2.45 -6.97 -25.64
N THR A 224 2.54 -8.30 -25.59
CA THR A 224 3.76 -9.04 -25.89
C THR A 224 3.79 -9.56 -27.33
N SER A 225 2.75 -9.33 -28.13
CA SER A 225 2.66 -9.77 -29.52
C SER A 225 3.87 -9.42 -30.41
N PRO A 226 4.63 -8.33 -30.17
CA PRO A 226 5.87 -8.09 -30.93
C PRO A 226 6.93 -9.18 -30.76
N PHE A 227 6.90 -10.00 -29.70
CA PHE A 227 7.79 -11.15 -29.58
C PHE A 227 7.58 -12.17 -30.68
N ASP A 228 6.33 -12.52 -31.01
CA ASP A 228 6.05 -13.51 -32.05
C ASP A 228 6.65 -13.05 -33.38
N ALA A 229 6.36 -11.81 -33.77
CA ALA A 229 6.90 -11.20 -34.99
C ALA A 229 8.43 -11.13 -35.00
N PHE A 230 9.08 -10.88 -33.85
CA PHE A 230 10.53 -10.85 -33.75
C PHE A 230 11.13 -12.27 -33.83
N LEU A 231 10.61 -13.21 -33.06
CA LEU A 231 11.11 -14.59 -32.97
C LEU A 231 10.95 -15.34 -34.30
N ASP A 232 9.87 -15.08 -35.04
CA ASP A 232 9.63 -15.66 -36.38
C ASP A 232 10.70 -15.25 -37.41
N THR A 233 11.43 -14.15 -37.18
CA THR A 233 12.53 -13.73 -38.08
C THR A 233 13.85 -14.45 -37.83
N LEU A 234 13.92 -15.27 -36.78
CA LEU A 234 15.16 -15.86 -36.28
C LEU A 234 15.21 -17.36 -36.54
N SER A 235 16.39 -17.84 -36.95
CA SER A 235 16.71 -19.26 -37.03
C SER A 235 18.17 -19.47 -36.62
N GLY A 236 18.45 -20.59 -35.94
CA GLY A 236 19.80 -20.91 -35.46
C GLY A 236 20.37 -19.90 -34.45
N VAL A 237 19.51 -19.21 -33.70
CA VAL A 237 19.91 -18.17 -32.74
C VAL A 237 20.06 -18.73 -31.33
N THR A 238 21.06 -18.22 -30.60
CA THR A 238 21.15 -18.32 -29.14
C THR A 238 21.03 -16.92 -28.54
N PHE A 239 20.05 -16.71 -27.66
CA PHE A 239 19.93 -15.47 -26.90
C PHE A 239 20.98 -15.47 -25.79
N ASN A 240 21.89 -14.49 -25.81
CA ASN A 240 22.93 -14.33 -24.80
C ASN A 240 22.41 -13.52 -23.61
N GLN A 241 21.57 -12.51 -23.90
CA GLN A 241 20.97 -11.65 -22.90
C GLN A 241 19.68 -11.05 -23.45
N VAL A 242 18.61 -11.07 -22.66
CA VAL A 242 17.40 -10.31 -22.95
C VAL A 242 16.98 -9.54 -21.70
N LEU A 243 16.85 -8.22 -21.83
CA LEU A 243 16.50 -7.31 -20.74
C LEU A 243 15.14 -6.68 -21.02
N LEU A 244 14.18 -6.85 -20.11
CA LEU A 244 13.00 -6.00 -20.03
C LEU A 244 13.37 -4.75 -19.22
N GLU A 245 13.04 -3.59 -19.74
CA GLU A 245 13.33 -2.30 -19.11
C GLU A 245 12.10 -1.40 -19.16
N LEU A 246 11.71 -0.86 -18.01
CA LEU A 246 10.89 0.33 -17.91
C LEU A 246 11.89 1.46 -17.65
N GLY A 247 12.26 2.19 -18.70
CA GLY A 247 13.28 3.23 -18.61
C GLY A 247 12.88 4.38 -17.67
N GLU A 248 13.74 5.39 -17.59
CA GLU A 248 13.63 6.49 -16.63
C GLU A 248 12.19 7.01 -16.44
N ILE A 249 11.74 6.94 -15.19
CA ILE A 249 10.39 7.31 -14.75
C ILE A 249 10.22 8.82 -14.69
N GLU A 250 8.97 9.29 -14.75
CA GLU A 250 8.70 10.73 -14.69
C GLU A 250 9.26 11.35 -13.40
N PRO A 251 9.83 12.58 -13.48
CA PRO A 251 10.31 13.36 -12.33
C PRO A 251 9.30 13.43 -11.20
N ARG A 252 9.81 13.40 -9.97
CA ARG A 252 9.05 13.40 -8.71
C ARG A 252 9.94 13.93 -7.59
N ALA A 253 9.36 14.30 -6.44
CA ALA A 253 10.16 14.65 -5.27
C ALA A 253 10.96 13.43 -4.79
N GLU A 254 12.19 13.63 -4.30
CA GLU A 254 13.06 12.53 -3.84
C GLU A 254 12.45 11.74 -2.67
N THR A 255 11.56 12.38 -1.92
CA THR A 255 10.84 11.82 -0.78
C THR A 255 9.57 11.05 -1.16
N GLU A 256 9.16 11.09 -2.43
CA GLU A 256 8.04 10.30 -2.94
C GLU A 256 8.47 8.87 -3.24
N LEU A 257 7.81 7.92 -2.57
CA LEU A 257 8.11 6.51 -2.69
C LEU A 257 7.66 5.97 -4.04
N VAL A 258 8.48 5.09 -4.57
CA VAL A 258 8.17 4.30 -5.76
C VAL A 258 8.01 2.84 -5.37
N PRO A 259 7.24 2.04 -6.12
CA PRO A 259 7.22 0.59 -5.94
C PRO A 259 8.65 0.02 -5.92
N ALA A 260 9.08 -0.63 -4.84
CA ALA A 260 10.45 -1.16 -4.78
C ALA A 260 10.68 -2.30 -5.80
N ASN A 261 9.62 -3.06 -6.09
CA ASN A 261 9.64 -4.13 -7.07
C ASN A 261 8.28 -4.26 -7.77
N ILE A 262 8.31 -4.74 -9.01
CA ILE A 262 7.12 -4.96 -9.85
C ILE A 262 7.16 -6.40 -10.37
N SER A 263 6.15 -7.18 -9.99
CA SER A 263 5.96 -8.55 -10.46
C SER A 263 5.38 -8.59 -11.86
N ILE A 264 5.75 -9.58 -12.66
CA ILE A 264 5.30 -9.75 -14.04
C ILE A 264 4.36 -10.97 -14.15
N TYR A 265 3.06 -10.73 -14.08
CA TYR A 265 2.02 -11.77 -14.18
C TYR A 265 1.59 -12.03 -15.61
N PHE A 266 1.24 -13.27 -15.95
CA PHE A 266 0.61 -13.57 -17.24
C PHE A 266 -0.86 -13.17 -17.25
N THR A 267 -1.30 -12.66 -18.39
CA THR A 267 -2.69 -12.32 -18.69
C THR A 267 -3.04 -12.67 -20.15
N ASP A 268 -4.32 -12.49 -20.48
CA ASP A 268 -4.84 -12.60 -21.84
C ASP A 268 -5.87 -11.49 -22.13
N SER A 269 -6.79 -11.71 -23.06
CA SER A 269 -7.85 -10.75 -23.40
C SER A 269 -8.83 -10.47 -22.24
N SER A 270 -8.89 -11.34 -21.22
CA SER A 270 -9.69 -11.12 -20.02
C SER A 270 -9.09 -10.07 -19.08
N ASN A 271 -7.79 -9.73 -19.25
CA ASN A 271 -7.02 -8.90 -18.34
C ASN A 271 -7.02 -9.39 -16.87
N GLU A 272 -7.24 -10.69 -16.67
CA GLU A 272 -7.08 -11.33 -15.37
C GLU A 272 -5.68 -11.93 -15.23
N ILE A 273 -5.21 -12.05 -13.99
CA ILE A 273 -4.02 -12.84 -13.69
C ILE A 273 -4.36 -14.30 -13.95
N LEU A 274 -3.65 -14.92 -14.89
CA LEU A 274 -3.82 -16.34 -15.17
C LEU A 274 -3.29 -17.17 -14.01
N THR A 275 -3.96 -18.28 -13.73
CA THR A 275 -3.61 -19.19 -12.64
C THR A 275 -3.49 -20.62 -13.13
N THR A 276 -2.71 -21.42 -12.40
CA THR A 276 -2.72 -22.88 -12.53
C THR A 276 -4.07 -23.46 -12.10
N SER A 277 -4.29 -24.75 -12.34
CA SER A 277 -5.48 -25.47 -11.82
C SER A 277 -5.61 -25.46 -10.29
N THR A 278 -4.51 -25.19 -9.57
CA THR A 278 -4.49 -25.06 -8.10
C THR A 278 -4.69 -23.61 -7.63
N GLY A 279 -4.91 -22.67 -8.55
CA GLY A 279 -5.09 -21.25 -8.23
C GLY A 279 -3.79 -20.48 -8.01
N THR A 280 -2.63 -21.06 -8.34
CA THR A 280 -1.33 -20.37 -8.21
C THR A 280 -1.16 -19.40 -9.39
N PRO A 281 -0.88 -18.11 -9.15
CA PRO A 281 -0.62 -17.15 -10.22
C PRO A 281 0.51 -17.58 -11.15
N LEU A 282 0.31 -17.41 -12.45
CA LEU A 282 1.34 -17.61 -13.46
C LEU A 282 2.13 -16.32 -13.66
N THR A 283 3.45 -16.42 -13.69
CA THR A 283 4.37 -15.28 -13.83
C THR A 283 5.50 -15.60 -14.79
N VAL A 284 6.15 -14.56 -15.32
CA VAL A 284 7.52 -14.73 -15.83
C VAL A 284 8.39 -15.24 -14.68
N GLN A 285 9.28 -16.19 -14.94
CA GLN A 285 10.23 -16.67 -13.94
C GLN A 285 11.58 -15.98 -14.12
N ALA A 286 12.28 -15.69 -13.02
CA ALA A 286 13.55 -15.01 -12.98
C ALA A 286 14.59 -15.69 -13.90
N ASP A 287 15.51 -14.90 -14.45
CA ASP A 287 16.51 -15.44 -15.38
C ASP A 287 17.39 -16.52 -14.71
N GLY A 288 17.79 -17.52 -15.49
CA GLY A 288 18.55 -18.67 -14.99
C GLY A 288 17.72 -19.77 -14.35
N TYR A 289 16.42 -19.54 -14.09
CA TYR A 289 15.51 -20.55 -13.57
C TYR A 289 14.68 -21.24 -14.67
N PRO A 290 14.27 -22.51 -14.46
CA PRO A 290 13.37 -23.20 -15.37
C PRO A 290 12.04 -22.46 -15.54
N GLN A 291 11.65 -22.21 -16.78
CA GLN A 291 10.40 -21.51 -17.12
C GLN A 291 9.20 -22.47 -17.22
N VAL A 292 9.49 -23.76 -17.38
CA VAL A 292 8.52 -24.87 -17.37
C VAL A 292 8.98 -25.95 -16.40
N ILE A 293 8.03 -26.74 -15.93
CA ILE A 293 8.26 -27.98 -15.18
C ILE A 293 7.74 -29.13 -16.04
N VAL A 294 8.49 -30.22 -16.07
CA VAL A 294 8.10 -31.47 -16.72
C VAL A 294 7.36 -32.33 -15.70
N GLY A 295 6.09 -32.64 -15.95
CA GLY A 295 5.30 -33.54 -15.12
C GLY A 295 5.71 -35.00 -15.28
N GLU A 296 5.13 -35.89 -14.46
CA GLU A 296 5.44 -37.34 -14.48
C GLU A 296 5.15 -38.00 -15.84
N ASN A 297 4.22 -37.45 -16.61
CA ASN A 297 3.85 -37.92 -17.95
C ASN A 297 4.71 -37.33 -19.08
N GLY A 298 5.67 -36.46 -18.76
CA GLY A 298 6.48 -35.73 -19.75
C GLY A 298 5.87 -34.43 -20.26
N ASP A 299 4.66 -34.07 -19.80
CA ASP A 299 4.00 -32.82 -20.18
C ASP A 299 4.71 -31.61 -19.55
N GLU A 300 4.97 -30.57 -20.34
CA GLU A 300 5.53 -29.32 -19.86
C GLU A 300 4.43 -28.33 -19.46
N THR A 301 4.49 -27.82 -18.23
CA THR A 301 3.61 -26.76 -17.74
C THR A 301 4.41 -25.56 -17.26
N PRO A 302 3.87 -24.34 -17.32
CA PRO A 302 4.56 -23.16 -16.77
C PRO A 302 4.98 -23.34 -15.30
N ASN A 303 6.21 -22.95 -14.99
CA ASN A 303 6.70 -22.91 -13.60
C ASN A 303 6.17 -21.66 -12.87
N THR A 304 6.07 -21.73 -11.55
CA THR A 304 5.59 -20.64 -10.68
C THR A 304 6.49 -20.42 -9.44
N SER A 305 7.62 -21.12 -9.35
CA SER A 305 8.44 -21.19 -8.13
C SER A 305 9.39 -20.00 -7.93
N TYR A 306 9.74 -19.30 -9.00
CA TYR A 306 10.78 -18.27 -9.02
C TYR A 306 10.30 -17.04 -9.81
N PRO A 307 9.26 -16.33 -9.35
CA PRO A 307 8.72 -15.18 -10.07
C PRO A 307 9.78 -14.11 -10.31
N ALA A 308 9.85 -13.62 -11.54
CA ALA A 308 10.68 -12.48 -11.91
C ALA A 308 10.10 -11.19 -11.32
N ALA A 309 10.98 -10.28 -10.93
CA ALA A 309 10.60 -8.97 -10.43
C ALA A 309 11.51 -7.89 -11.03
N LEU A 310 10.89 -6.89 -11.64
CA LEU A 310 11.55 -5.65 -12.03
C LEU A 310 11.93 -4.89 -10.75
N LEU A 311 13.21 -4.60 -10.57
CA LEU A 311 13.73 -3.88 -9.41
C LEU A 311 14.00 -2.42 -9.76
N TYR A 312 13.67 -1.51 -8.84
CA TYR A 312 13.96 -0.09 -9.02
C TYR A 312 15.45 0.21 -8.81
N ASP A 313 16.07 0.89 -9.77
CA ASP A 313 17.39 1.50 -9.64
C ASP A 313 17.23 2.99 -9.33
N SER A 314 17.67 3.44 -8.15
CA SER A 314 17.52 4.84 -7.74
C SER A 314 18.48 5.80 -8.45
N GLU A 315 19.62 5.31 -8.95
CA GLU A 315 20.59 6.14 -9.68
C GLU A 315 20.14 6.36 -11.13
N ALA A 316 19.71 5.30 -11.80
CA ALA A 316 19.18 5.36 -13.17
C ALA A 316 17.70 5.80 -13.23
N ARG A 317 16.99 5.71 -12.10
CA ARG A 317 15.55 5.99 -11.94
C ARG A 317 14.69 5.15 -12.88
N ASP A 318 15.05 3.88 -13.06
CA ASP A 318 14.40 2.95 -13.97
C ASP A 318 14.13 1.59 -13.30
N TYR A 319 13.48 0.69 -14.02
CA TYR A 319 13.30 -0.69 -13.59
C TYR A 319 13.77 -1.62 -14.69
N SER A 320 14.45 -2.71 -14.30
CA SER A 320 14.87 -3.70 -15.26
C SER A 320 14.89 -5.12 -14.70
N GLU A 321 14.75 -6.10 -15.60
CA GLU A 321 14.82 -7.52 -15.26
C GLU A 321 15.30 -8.34 -16.47
N LEU A 322 16.20 -9.28 -16.20
CA LEU A 322 16.64 -10.22 -17.22
C LEU A 322 15.54 -11.27 -17.46
N ILE A 323 15.25 -11.51 -18.74
CA ILE A 323 14.22 -12.45 -19.19
C ILE A 323 14.76 -13.40 -20.27
N THR A 324 16.08 -13.59 -20.32
CA THR A 324 16.77 -14.40 -21.33
C THR A 324 16.21 -15.83 -21.39
N SER A 325 16.01 -16.45 -20.23
CA SER A 325 15.48 -17.80 -20.09
C SER A 325 14.03 -17.88 -20.55
N HIS A 326 13.23 -16.86 -20.25
CA HIS A 326 11.84 -16.76 -20.70
C HIS A 326 11.74 -16.69 -22.23
N VAL A 327 12.50 -15.79 -22.86
CA VAL A 327 12.51 -15.66 -24.33
C VAL A 327 13.05 -16.92 -25.01
N ASN A 328 14.06 -17.58 -24.44
CA ASN A 328 14.52 -18.89 -24.93
C ASN A 328 13.42 -19.96 -24.87
N ALA A 329 12.61 -19.99 -23.81
CA ALA A 329 11.50 -20.94 -23.67
C ALA A 329 10.39 -20.67 -24.70
N LEU A 330 10.07 -19.40 -24.97
CA LEU A 330 9.16 -19.01 -26.05
C LEU A 330 9.69 -19.45 -27.43
N PHE A 331 10.96 -19.14 -27.72
CA PHE A 331 11.59 -19.45 -29.01
C PHE A 331 11.66 -20.96 -29.30
N ARG A 332 11.82 -21.80 -28.27
CA ARG A 332 11.85 -23.27 -28.40
C ARG A 332 10.45 -23.89 -28.43
N GLY A 333 9.40 -23.12 -28.19
CA GLY A 333 8.01 -23.60 -28.13
C GLY A 333 7.64 -24.30 -26.83
N ASN A 334 8.47 -24.24 -25.79
CA ASN A 334 8.18 -24.78 -24.46
C ASN A 334 7.10 -23.96 -23.74
N LEU A 335 7.02 -22.67 -24.04
CA LEU A 335 5.99 -21.78 -23.52
C LEU A 335 5.18 -21.15 -24.67
N THR A 336 3.88 -21.03 -24.46
CA THR A 336 3.03 -20.18 -25.28
C THR A 336 3.13 -18.74 -24.78
N ARG A 337 3.27 -17.78 -25.69
CA ARG A 337 3.27 -16.35 -25.36
C ARG A 337 1.98 -15.94 -24.64
N LYS A 338 2.14 -15.11 -23.61
CA LYS A 338 1.06 -14.44 -22.88
C LYS A 338 1.42 -12.98 -22.70
N ASP A 339 0.41 -12.12 -22.70
CA ASP A 339 0.58 -10.71 -22.32
C ASP A 339 0.90 -10.61 -20.83
N TRP A 340 1.45 -9.47 -20.42
CA TRP A 340 1.89 -9.29 -19.04
C TRP A 340 1.11 -8.20 -18.31
N LEU A 341 0.88 -8.41 -17.02
CA LEU A 341 0.46 -7.38 -16.08
C LEU A 341 1.62 -7.07 -15.13
N LEU A 342 2.00 -5.80 -15.09
CA LEU A 342 3.02 -5.28 -14.20
C LEU A 342 2.37 -4.83 -12.89
N TYR A 343 2.64 -5.56 -11.81
CA TYR A 343 1.91 -5.41 -10.55
C TYR A 343 2.86 -5.09 -9.39
N ASN A 344 2.59 -4.01 -8.65
CA ASN A 344 3.32 -3.68 -7.41
C ASN A 344 2.92 -4.63 -6.28
N SER A 345 3.90 -5.29 -5.65
CA SER A 345 3.66 -6.21 -4.54
C SER A 345 3.18 -5.51 -3.26
N ASP A 346 3.53 -4.24 -3.04
CA ASP A 346 3.16 -3.43 -1.87
C ASP A 346 1.86 -2.62 -2.04
N SER A 347 1.07 -2.93 -3.08
CA SER A 347 -0.08 -2.13 -3.52
C SER A 347 -1.19 -1.90 -2.49
N LYS A 348 -1.22 -2.62 -1.36
CA LYS A 348 -2.33 -2.56 -0.38
C LYS A 348 -2.07 -1.63 0.81
N LYS A 349 -0.85 -1.14 1.00
CA LYS A 349 -0.44 -0.38 2.20
C LYS A 349 0.21 0.97 1.92
N SER A 350 0.38 1.30 0.65
CA SER A 350 1.07 2.50 0.20
C SER A 350 0.23 3.24 -0.84
N LEU A 351 0.39 4.55 -0.94
CA LEU A 351 -0.18 5.34 -2.04
C LEU A 351 0.86 5.57 -3.16
N SER A 352 2.07 5.00 -3.03
CA SER A 352 3.14 5.06 -4.02
C SER A 352 2.66 4.81 -5.44
N GLN A 353 3.28 5.54 -6.35
CA GLN A 353 2.93 5.55 -7.76
C GLN A 353 4.16 5.41 -8.65
N LEU A 354 3.93 5.06 -9.90
CA LEU A 354 4.94 4.99 -10.94
C LEU A 354 4.32 5.54 -12.21
N ILE A 355 5.02 6.43 -12.91
CA ILE A 355 4.62 6.95 -14.22
C ILE A 355 5.83 6.87 -15.13
N VAL A 356 5.64 6.35 -16.34
CA VAL A 356 6.69 6.18 -17.34
C VAL A 356 6.11 6.42 -18.73
N ASN A 357 6.92 6.99 -19.62
CA ASN A 357 6.54 7.09 -21.02
C ASN A 357 6.53 5.69 -21.67
N ASN A 358 5.46 5.35 -22.38
CA ASN A 358 5.32 4.04 -23.03
C ASN A 358 6.44 3.75 -24.04
N ASN A 359 7.06 4.78 -24.62
CA ASN A 359 8.19 4.65 -25.53
C ASN A 359 9.51 4.28 -24.85
N LYS A 360 9.58 4.36 -23.50
CA LYS A 360 10.72 3.95 -22.67
C LYS A 360 10.56 2.51 -22.16
N ILE A 361 9.42 1.87 -22.37
CA ILE A 361 9.24 0.44 -22.07
C ILE A 361 9.76 -0.38 -23.24
N LYS A 362 10.84 -1.13 -23.02
CA LYS A 362 11.58 -1.81 -24.10
C LYS A 362 12.05 -3.19 -23.69
N VAL A 363 12.22 -4.04 -24.69
CA VAL A 363 12.98 -5.28 -24.57
C VAL A 363 14.25 -5.15 -25.39
N LYS A 364 15.41 -5.24 -24.74
CA LYS A 364 16.74 -5.20 -25.39
C LYS A 364 17.26 -6.63 -25.53
N VAL A 365 17.61 -7.02 -26.74
CA VAL A 365 18.00 -8.41 -27.08
C VAL A 365 19.43 -8.43 -27.61
N ILE A 366 20.29 -9.23 -26.99
CA ILE A 366 21.63 -9.57 -27.48
C ILE A 366 21.64 -11.06 -27.79
N TYR A 367 21.94 -11.41 -29.05
CA TYR A 367 21.91 -12.79 -29.50
C TYR A 367 23.01 -13.08 -30.51
N SER A 368 23.39 -14.34 -30.60
CA SER A 368 24.35 -14.86 -31.59
C SER A 368 23.64 -15.74 -32.60
N ARG A 369 24.06 -15.67 -33.87
CA ARG A 369 23.58 -16.54 -34.95
C ARG A 369 24.62 -17.61 -35.24
N SER A 370 24.19 -18.86 -35.25
CA SER A 370 24.94 -19.97 -35.82
C SER A 370 24.93 -19.82 -37.35
N ARG A 371 26.10 -19.94 -37.98
CA ARG A 371 26.21 -19.89 -39.45
C ARG A 371 25.73 -21.17 -40.11
#